data_AF-A0AAD6E3I9-F1
#
_entry.id   AF-A0AAD6E3I9-F1
#
_cell.length_a   1.000
_cell.length_b   1.000
_cell.length_c   1.000
_cell.angle_alpha   90.00
_cell.angle_beta   90.00
_cell.angle_gamma   90.00
#
_symmetry.space_group_name_H-M   'P 1'
#
loop_
_entity.id
_entity.type
_entity.pdbx_description
1 polymer ?
#
loop_
_entity_poly.entity_id
_entity_poly.type
_entity_poly.pdbx_seq_one_letter_code
_entity_poly.pdbx_strand_id
1 'polypeptide(L)'
;MSQYQANPDAESRRPKKFIFAPGDIEAGSETPNASATPPIPQSAVPSHLAPGEALRSATSTPTSASENQMVSHPARAHQFVTNPPLTVSQIHGTNPLRQFNAWFRDPRLPASSAPETCTLATASLPSGRISSRVLYLKELDERGWVVYSNWGSREGKGAQVFGQDPSGADAIGSMPEPGDVRVEGLLEPLSREESELYWRTRERGSQIGAWASWQSRVLWSAEPSQMEAHQRRKSVWKLQPAEGSTSGVNIPADIDETDIDDGRALLEQWVKEMEKKFEGVGQIPLPPFWGGVRLVPESVEFWQGRRSRLHDRFRYIQIDMSSSTPQKSTSSPWILIAVASGAFAALNGLFAKLTTDNHTTAFAQSLAHLFGLDSSPFLELLVRGACLGLNVLCNVIMWALFTRALTAGPSTTKVSITNTASNFLTTAFLGMIVFQEAVGGLWWLGAAMMGAGCILVGMREGA
;
A
#
# COMPACT_ATOMS: atom_id res chain seq x y z
N MET A 1 -10.36 -54.32 -18.13
CA MET A 1 -9.39 -53.38 -18.72
C MET A 1 -10.16 -52.33 -19.51
N SER A 2 -10.49 -51.21 -18.86
CA SER A 2 -10.99 -50.01 -19.56
C SER A 2 -9.98 -48.92 -19.26
N GLN A 3 -9.28 -48.47 -20.30
CA GLN A 3 -8.14 -47.58 -20.21
C GLN A 3 -8.57 -46.24 -19.63
N TYR A 4 -7.92 -45.85 -18.54
CA TYR A 4 -7.86 -44.48 -18.08
C TYR A 4 -7.13 -43.67 -19.17
N GLN A 5 -7.89 -43.02 -20.04
CA GLN A 5 -7.34 -42.00 -20.93
C GLN A 5 -7.00 -40.80 -20.05
N ALA A 6 -5.73 -40.71 -19.65
CA ALA A 6 -5.19 -39.52 -19.02
C ALA A 6 -5.37 -38.35 -19.99
N ASN A 7 -6.19 -37.39 -19.59
CA ASN A 7 -6.35 -36.13 -20.29
C ASN A 7 -5.05 -35.31 -20.10
N PRO A 8 -4.26 -35.06 -21.16
CA PRO A 8 -2.99 -34.34 -21.06
C PRO A 8 -3.15 -32.85 -20.70
N ASP A 9 -4.39 -32.31 -20.72
CA ASP A 9 -4.66 -30.91 -20.37
C ASP A 9 -4.88 -30.67 -18.87
N ALA A 10 -4.94 -31.72 -18.04
CA ALA A 10 -5.16 -31.59 -16.59
C ALA A 10 -3.90 -31.15 -15.81
N GLU A 11 -2.70 -31.34 -16.36
CA GLU A 11 -1.45 -30.90 -15.74
C GLU A 11 -1.23 -29.37 -15.80
N SER A 12 -1.98 -28.65 -16.65
CA SER A 12 -1.80 -27.20 -16.84
C SER A 12 -2.55 -26.31 -15.84
N ARG A 13 -3.35 -26.88 -14.94
CA ARG A 13 -4.22 -26.10 -14.01
C ARG A 13 -3.68 -25.88 -12.61
N ARG A 14 -2.58 -26.53 -12.22
CA ARG A 14 -2.00 -26.34 -10.88
C ARG A 14 -0.85 -25.34 -10.98
N PRO A 15 -0.87 -24.24 -10.18
CA PRO A 15 0.23 -23.28 -10.19
C PRO A 15 1.52 -23.99 -9.78
N LYS A 16 2.63 -23.70 -10.46
CA LYS A 16 3.92 -24.26 -10.06
C LYS A 16 4.30 -23.66 -8.70
N LYS A 17 4.72 -24.53 -7.78
CA LYS A 17 5.08 -24.15 -6.41
C LYS A 17 6.59 -24.01 -6.29
N PHE A 18 7.03 -22.85 -5.85
CA PHE A 18 8.33 -22.64 -5.23
C PHE A 18 8.17 -22.96 -3.75
N ILE A 19 8.53 -24.18 -3.38
CA ILE A 19 8.44 -24.63 -1.99
C ILE A 19 9.66 -24.06 -1.25
N PHE A 20 9.39 -23.53 -0.05
CA PHE A 20 10.41 -23.20 0.94
C PHE A 20 10.37 -24.29 2.02
N ALA A 21 11.46 -25.02 2.22
CA ALA A 21 11.61 -25.88 3.38
C ALA A 21 12.36 -25.14 4.49
N PRO A 22 11.99 -25.35 5.78
CA PRO A 22 12.86 -24.99 6.89
C PRO A 22 14.25 -25.63 6.67
N GLY A 23 15.29 -24.80 6.51
CA GLY A 23 16.65 -25.26 6.20
C GLY A 23 17.09 -25.12 4.73
N ASP A 24 16.27 -24.55 3.84
CA ASP A 24 16.69 -24.21 2.46
C ASP A 24 17.82 -23.16 2.40
N ILE A 25 18.11 -22.50 3.52
CA ILE A 25 19.33 -21.72 3.71
C ILE A 25 20.40 -22.66 4.25
N GLU A 26 21.37 -23.00 3.40
CA GLU A 26 22.54 -23.77 3.82
C GLU A 26 23.27 -23.02 4.95
N ALA A 27 23.47 -23.69 6.08
CA ALA A 27 24.33 -23.17 7.14
C ALA A 27 25.75 -23.08 6.58
N GLY A 28 26.22 -21.85 6.30
CA GLY A 28 27.59 -21.62 5.86
C GLY A 28 28.57 -22.33 6.79
N SER A 29 29.32 -23.29 6.25
CA SER A 29 30.35 -24.03 6.96
C SER A 29 31.59 -23.16 7.16
N GLU A 30 31.45 -22.08 7.92
CA GLU A 30 32.59 -21.29 8.37
C GLU A 30 32.44 -21.06 9.87
N THR A 31 32.91 -22.04 10.65
CA THR A 31 33.49 -21.71 11.95
C THR A 31 34.60 -20.68 11.70
N PRO A 32 34.58 -19.49 12.32
CA PRO A 32 35.67 -18.54 12.15
C PRO A 32 36.92 -19.16 12.79
N ASN A 33 37.81 -19.67 11.94
CA ASN A 33 39.09 -20.18 12.39
C ASN A 33 39.93 -18.96 12.76
N ALA A 34 40.03 -18.68 14.06
CA ALA A 34 40.82 -17.58 14.60
C ALA A 34 42.32 -17.89 14.49
N SER A 35 42.87 -17.96 13.27
CA SER A 35 44.32 -18.05 13.02
C SER A 35 44.64 -18.17 11.53
N ALA A 36 44.53 -17.09 10.76
CA ALA A 36 45.29 -16.94 9.50
C ALA A 36 45.26 -15.49 9.01
N THR A 37 46.18 -14.66 9.47
CA THR A 37 46.53 -13.41 8.79
C THR A 37 47.68 -13.73 7.82
N PRO A 38 47.56 -13.50 6.49
CA PRO A 38 48.71 -13.61 5.60
C PRO A 38 49.65 -12.40 5.80
N PRO A 39 50.98 -12.57 5.74
CA PRO A 39 51.91 -11.47 5.96
C PRO A 39 51.96 -10.53 4.75
N ILE A 40 51.81 -9.23 5.02
CA ILE A 40 52.03 -8.15 4.03
C ILE A 40 53.54 -7.89 3.96
N PRO A 41 54.17 -7.77 2.77
CA PRO A 41 55.59 -7.46 2.65
C PRO A 41 55.88 -6.04 3.13
N GLN A 42 56.81 -5.89 4.07
CA GLN A 42 57.32 -4.59 4.52
C GLN A 42 58.27 -4.00 3.48
N SER A 43 57.90 -2.85 2.90
CA SER A 43 58.83 -1.99 2.17
C SER A 43 59.33 -0.90 3.09
N ALA A 44 60.64 -0.87 3.33
CA ALA A 44 61.37 0.05 4.19
C ALA A 44 61.65 1.40 3.50
N VAL A 45 61.43 2.54 4.18
CA VAL A 45 62.11 3.84 3.97
C VAL A 45 62.09 4.64 5.31
N PRO A 46 63.13 5.42 5.65
CA PRO A 46 63.59 5.58 7.03
C PRO A 46 63.12 6.83 7.77
N SER A 47 63.28 6.73 9.09
CA SER A 47 63.10 7.73 10.14
C SER A 47 64.09 8.90 10.03
N HIS A 48 63.60 10.13 9.86
CA HIS A 48 64.27 11.35 10.36
C HIS A 48 63.29 12.53 10.52
N LEU A 49 63.47 13.25 11.64
CA LEU A 49 62.98 14.59 12.01
C LEU A 49 61.62 14.71 12.75
N ALA A 50 61.72 15.12 14.01
CA ALA A 50 60.68 15.80 14.79
C ALA A 50 61.07 17.30 14.94
N PRO A 51 60.25 18.20 15.51
CA PRO A 51 58.78 18.30 15.54
C PRO A 51 58.31 19.66 14.95
N GLY A 52 57.12 19.70 14.35
CA GLY A 52 56.52 20.95 13.89
C GLY A 52 55.00 20.90 14.01
N GLU A 53 54.45 21.67 14.96
CA GLU A 53 53.01 21.89 15.09
C GLU A 53 52.45 22.47 13.81
N ALA A 54 51.52 21.74 13.19
CA ALA A 54 50.58 22.29 12.23
C ALA A 54 49.20 21.72 12.54
N LEU A 55 48.36 22.55 13.17
CA LEU A 55 46.90 22.38 13.21
C LEU A 55 46.37 22.01 11.83
N ARG A 56 45.96 20.75 11.62
CA ARG A 56 45.17 20.34 10.44
C ARG A 56 44.15 19.27 10.83
N SER A 57 42.89 19.67 10.69
CA SER A 57 41.69 18.86 10.43
C SER A 57 41.90 17.34 10.48
N ALA A 58 41.66 16.74 11.65
CA ALA A 58 41.51 15.30 11.75
C ALA A 58 40.10 14.90 11.29
N THR A 59 39.87 14.89 9.98
CA THR A 59 38.90 13.93 9.44
C THR A 59 39.62 12.59 9.42
N SER A 60 39.59 11.90 10.56
CA SER A 60 40.11 10.56 10.70
C SER A 60 39.22 9.65 9.84
N THR A 61 39.70 9.23 8.68
CA THR A 61 39.07 8.13 7.95
C THR A 61 39.14 6.91 8.86
N PRO A 62 38.01 6.30 9.25
CA PRO A 62 38.05 5.15 10.13
C PRO A 62 38.85 4.02 9.46
N THR A 63 39.82 3.45 10.18
CA THR A 63 40.49 2.20 9.80
C THR A 63 39.47 1.06 9.76
N SER A 64 39.74 0.01 8.97
CA SER A 64 38.88 -1.18 8.83
C SER A 64 38.48 -1.80 10.17
N ALA A 65 39.36 -1.72 11.18
CA ALA A 65 39.07 -2.15 12.55
C ALA A 65 38.03 -1.26 13.25
N SER A 66 38.14 0.06 13.11
CA SER A 66 37.16 1.02 13.66
C SER A 66 35.83 1.01 12.90
N GLU A 67 35.83 0.70 11.61
CA GLU A 67 34.60 0.43 10.86
C GLU A 67 33.91 -0.84 11.38
N ASN A 68 34.63 -1.96 11.52
CA ASN A 68 34.07 -3.20 12.07
C ASN A 68 33.50 -3.04 13.47
N GLN A 69 34.20 -2.31 14.35
CA GLN A 69 33.73 -2.02 15.71
C GLN A 69 32.52 -1.06 15.73
N MET A 70 32.40 -0.19 14.72
CA MET A 70 31.21 0.63 14.48
C MET A 70 30.03 -0.15 13.90
N VAL A 71 30.26 -1.24 13.16
CA VAL A 71 29.21 -2.10 12.57
C VAL A 71 28.57 -2.99 13.63
N SER A 72 29.35 -3.46 14.60
CA SER A 72 28.93 -4.42 15.62
C SER A 72 28.19 -3.82 16.83
N HIS A 73 27.81 -2.54 16.80
CA HIS A 73 27.14 -1.91 17.95
C HIS A 73 25.67 -2.36 18.01
N PRO A 74 25.16 -2.86 19.15
CA PRO A 74 23.79 -3.38 19.30
C PRO A 74 22.67 -2.35 19.07
N ALA A 75 23.02 -1.07 18.92
CA ALA A 75 22.07 0.03 18.65
C ALA A 75 21.96 0.36 17.15
N ARG A 76 22.68 -0.36 16.28
CA ARG A 76 22.70 -0.12 14.84
C ARG A 76 22.13 -1.33 14.11
N ALA A 77 21.22 -1.09 13.17
CA ALA A 77 20.69 -2.16 12.34
C ALA A 77 21.79 -2.66 11.38
N HIS A 78 22.18 -3.92 11.53
CA HIS A 78 23.27 -4.57 10.80
C HIS A 78 23.13 -4.46 9.27
N GLN A 79 21.88 -4.46 8.78
CA GLN A 79 21.53 -4.28 7.37
C GLN A 79 22.05 -2.99 6.74
N PHE A 80 22.22 -1.90 7.51
CA PHE A 80 22.64 -0.62 6.95
C PHE A 80 24.09 -0.60 6.50
N VAL A 81 24.91 -1.55 6.95
CA VAL A 81 26.35 -1.56 6.70
C VAL A 81 26.78 -2.71 5.82
N THR A 82 25.99 -3.79 5.76
CA THR A 82 26.34 -5.03 5.06
C THR A 82 25.72 -5.16 3.67
N ASN A 83 24.60 -4.49 3.42
CA ASN A 83 23.91 -4.61 2.14
C ASN A 83 24.55 -3.72 1.05
N PRO A 84 24.85 -4.25 -0.14
CA PRO A 84 25.23 -3.43 -1.30
C PRO A 84 24.06 -2.54 -1.74
N PRO A 85 24.27 -1.52 -2.59
CA PRO A 85 23.15 -0.76 -3.16
C PRO A 85 22.23 -1.68 -3.98
N LEU A 86 20.91 -1.45 -3.92
CA LEU A 86 19.93 -2.11 -4.76
C LEU A 86 19.72 -1.28 -6.03
N THR A 87 20.06 -1.85 -7.18
CA THR A 87 19.97 -1.18 -8.48
C THR A 87 18.91 -1.84 -9.35
N VAL A 88 18.41 -1.10 -10.36
CA VAL A 88 17.40 -1.59 -11.31
C VAL A 88 17.84 -2.91 -11.96
N SER A 89 19.13 -3.10 -12.25
CA SER A 89 19.65 -4.32 -12.87
C SER A 89 19.65 -5.54 -11.95
N GLN A 90 19.57 -5.34 -10.63
CA GLN A 90 19.48 -6.42 -9.63
C GLN A 90 18.03 -6.79 -9.30
N ILE A 91 17.06 -6.08 -9.89
CA ILE A 91 15.63 -6.27 -9.71
C ILE A 91 15.06 -7.03 -10.92
N HIS A 92 14.27 -8.06 -10.67
CA HIS A 92 13.63 -8.84 -11.73
C HIS A 92 12.57 -7.98 -12.44
N GLY A 93 12.82 -7.59 -13.69
CA GLY A 93 12.08 -6.52 -14.36
C GLY A 93 10.55 -6.63 -14.41
N THR A 94 9.98 -7.84 -14.35
CA THR A 94 8.53 -8.05 -14.51
C THR A 94 7.86 -8.95 -13.48
N ASN A 95 8.60 -9.60 -12.59
CA ASN A 95 8.05 -10.67 -11.74
C ASN A 95 8.55 -10.54 -10.29
N PRO A 96 7.73 -10.00 -9.38
CA PRO A 96 8.11 -9.83 -7.99
C PRO A 96 8.26 -11.16 -7.24
N LEU A 97 7.55 -12.22 -7.63
CA LEU A 97 7.65 -13.54 -6.99
C LEU A 97 9.04 -14.14 -7.21
N ARG A 98 9.58 -14.00 -8.43
CA ARG A 98 10.94 -14.43 -8.74
C ARG A 98 11.99 -13.61 -7.99
N GLN A 99 11.78 -12.29 -7.88
CA GLN A 99 12.65 -11.43 -7.08
C GLN A 99 12.66 -11.85 -5.62
N PHE A 100 11.49 -12.09 -5.04
CA PHE A 100 11.36 -12.57 -3.66
C PHE A 100 12.06 -13.91 -3.46
N ASN A 101 11.83 -14.88 -4.34
CA ASN A 101 12.49 -16.19 -4.24
C ASN A 101 14.03 -16.08 -4.30
N ALA A 102 14.57 -15.15 -5.09
CA ALA A 102 16.01 -14.90 -5.13
C ALA A 102 16.55 -14.33 -3.81
N TRP A 103 15.82 -13.41 -3.17
CA TRP A 103 16.19 -12.88 -1.85
C TRP A 103 16.02 -13.89 -0.74
N PHE A 104 14.96 -14.69 -0.77
CA PHE A 104 14.69 -15.72 0.23
C PHE A 104 15.77 -16.82 0.25
N ARG A 105 16.36 -17.11 -0.91
CA ARG A 105 17.43 -18.09 -1.08
C ARG A 105 18.84 -17.49 -1.01
N ASP A 106 18.95 -16.23 -0.59
CA ASP A 106 20.24 -15.57 -0.54
C ASP A 106 21.11 -16.24 0.53
N PRO A 107 22.30 -16.77 0.18
CA PRO A 107 23.17 -17.47 1.12
C PRO A 107 23.72 -16.55 2.22
N ARG A 108 23.56 -15.22 2.09
CA ARG A 108 23.93 -14.25 3.13
C ARG A 108 22.94 -14.22 4.29
N LEU A 109 21.74 -14.79 4.13
CA LEU A 109 20.77 -14.89 5.22
C LEU A 109 21.28 -15.91 6.26
N PRO A 110 21.38 -15.54 7.56
CA PRO A 110 21.76 -16.50 8.58
C PRO A 110 20.70 -17.59 8.74
N ALA A 111 21.11 -18.84 8.92
CA ALA A 111 20.17 -19.94 9.18
C ALA A 111 19.29 -19.72 10.44
N SER A 112 19.75 -18.91 11.39
CA SER A 112 18.99 -18.52 12.60
C SER A 112 17.96 -17.41 12.37
N SER A 113 17.91 -16.81 11.18
CA SER A 113 17.06 -15.64 10.91
C SER A 113 15.57 -15.96 10.77
N ALA A 114 15.20 -17.25 10.63
CA ALA A 114 13.83 -17.70 10.38
C ALA A 114 13.13 -16.84 9.30
N PRO A 115 13.70 -16.76 8.08
CA PRO A 115 13.26 -15.84 7.02
C PRO A 115 11.82 -16.08 6.55
N GLU A 116 11.22 -17.21 6.91
CA GLU A 116 9.81 -17.50 6.65
C GLU A 116 8.85 -16.73 7.59
N THR A 117 9.38 -16.01 8.59
CA THR A 117 8.60 -15.36 9.63
C THR A 117 8.00 -14.05 9.14
N CYS A 118 6.72 -14.08 8.79
CA CYS A 118 5.99 -12.91 8.34
C CYS A 118 5.02 -12.42 9.41
N THR A 119 4.72 -11.13 9.43
CA THR A 119 3.55 -10.59 10.13
C THR A 119 2.42 -10.49 9.12
N LEU A 120 1.24 -11.04 9.42
CA LEU A 120 0.02 -10.85 8.64
C LEU A 120 -0.86 -9.80 9.33
N ALA A 121 -1.14 -8.70 8.65
CA ALA A 121 -2.07 -7.67 9.04
C ALA A 121 -3.39 -7.78 8.24
N THR A 122 -4.50 -7.70 8.95
CA THR A 122 -5.86 -7.88 8.43
C THR A 122 -6.79 -6.83 9.05
N ALA A 123 -7.77 -6.35 8.29
CA ALA A 123 -8.74 -5.37 8.76
C ALA A 123 -10.15 -5.97 8.84
N SER A 124 -10.83 -5.79 9.96
CA SER A 124 -12.22 -6.21 10.13
C SER A 124 -13.17 -5.16 9.54
N LEU A 125 -13.90 -5.53 8.49
CA LEU A 125 -14.92 -4.68 7.87
C LEU A 125 -16.30 -4.92 8.52
N PRO A 126 -17.13 -3.87 8.69
CA PRO A 126 -16.93 -2.49 8.24
C PRO A 126 -16.14 -1.61 9.23
N SER A 127 -15.80 -2.11 10.42
CA SER A 127 -15.20 -1.29 11.49
C SER A 127 -13.87 -0.64 11.13
N GLY A 128 -13.14 -1.21 10.16
CA GLY A 128 -11.78 -0.80 9.81
C GLY A 128 -10.73 -1.18 10.86
N ARG A 129 -11.10 -1.94 11.91
CA ARG A 129 -10.17 -2.31 12.99
C ARG A 129 -9.11 -3.26 12.45
N ILE A 130 -7.85 -2.86 12.56
CA ILE A 130 -6.69 -3.64 12.13
C ILE A 130 -6.26 -4.58 13.25
N SER A 131 -5.85 -5.78 12.87
CA SER A 131 -5.16 -6.75 13.72
C SER A 131 -3.97 -7.34 12.98
N SER A 132 -2.86 -7.56 13.69
CA SER A 132 -1.65 -8.15 13.15
C SER A 132 -1.17 -9.31 14.01
N ARG A 133 -0.48 -10.27 13.40
CA ARG A 133 0.12 -11.42 14.08
C ARG A 133 1.29 -11.98 13.29
N VAL A 134 2.19 -12.68 13.95
CA VAL A 134 3.26 -13.43 13.31
C VAL A 134 2.74 -14.78 12.81
N LEU A 135 3.14 -15.16 11.60
CA LEU A 135 2.88 -16.42 10.93
C LEU A 135 4.16 -16.90 10.21
N TYR A 136 4.11 -18.10 9.67
CA TYR A 136 5.18 -18.63 8.84
C TYR A 136 4.69 -18.79 7.39
N LEU A 137 5.38 -18.14 6.47
CA LEU A 137 5.31 -18.42 5.04
C LEU A 137 5.74 -19.87 4.80
N LYS A 138 5.00 -20.62 3.99
CA LYS A 138 5.33 -22.02 3.72
C LYS A 138 5.50 -22.33 2.24
N GLU A 139 4.79 -21.61 1.39
CA GLU A 139 4.91 -21.80 -0.05
C GLU A 139 4.86 -20.45 -0.74
N LEU A 140 5.58 -20.34 -1.85
CA LEU A 140 5.35 -19.32 -2.86
C LEU A 140 4.90 -20.08 -4.11
N ASP A 141 3.78 -19.71 -4.70
CA ASP A 141 3.41 -20.25 -6.00
C ASP A 141 3.38 -19.14 -7.05
N GLU A 142 3.11 -19.50 -8.30
CA GLU A 142 3.03 -18.53 -9.41
C GLU A 142 1.97 -17.44 -9.22
N ARG A 143 1.06 -17.58 -8.23
CA ARG A 143 -0.01 -16.64 -7.95
C ARG A 143 0.27 -15.80 -6.70
N GLY A 144 1.03 -16.29 -5.73
CA GLY A 144 1.32 -15.52 -4.51
C GLY A 144 1.97 -16.30 -3.38
N TRP A 145 1.92 -15.70 -2.18
CA TRP A 145 2.54 -16.23 -0.96
C TRP A 145 1.51 -17.00 -0.13
N VAL A 146 1.85 -18.18 0.37
CA VAL A 146 0.92 -19.06 1.06
C VAL A 146 1.31 -19.26 2.52
N VAL A 147 0.35 -19.01 3.40
CA VAL A 147 0.42 -19.25 4.85
C VAL A 147 -0.63 -20.26 5.27
N TYR A 148 -0.31 -21.12 6.23
CA TYR A 148 -1.23 -22.14 6.74
C TYR A 148 -1.63 -21.85 8.18
N SER A 149 -2.91 -22.03 8.48
CA SER A 149 -3.45 -21.65 9.78
C SER A 149 -4.85 -22.19 10.07
N ASN A 150 -5.32 -22.01 11.31
CA ASN A 150 -6.74 -22.12 11.64
C ASN A 150 -7.48 -20.87 11.14
N TRP A 151 -8.39 -21.04 10.17
CA TRP A 151 -9.21 -19.97 9.59
C TRP A 151 -10.70 -20.09 9.93
N GLY A 152 -11.11 -21.14 10.66
CA GLY A 152 -12.52 -21.35 11.03
C GLY A 152 -12.95 -20.70 12.34
N SER A 153 -12.04 -20.04 13.06
CA SER A 153 -12.37 -19.39 14.34
C SER A 153 -13.23 -18.14 14.13
N ARG A 154 -14.48 -18.18 14.65
CA ARG A 154 -15.46 -17.08 14.63
C ARG A 154 -15.09 -15.91 15.56
N GLU A 155 -14.21 -16.16 16.52
CA GLU A 155 -13.70 -15.18 17.49
C GLU A 155 -12.26 -14.75 17.17
N GLY A 156 -11.65 -15.34 16.14
CA GLY A 156 -10.23 -15.22 15.84
C GLY A 156 -9.94 -14.66 14.45
N LYS A 157 -8.78 -15.04 13.91
CA LYS A 157 -8.29 -14.56 12.61
C LYS A 157 -9.24 -14.85 11.45
N GLY A 158 -9.97 -15.98 11.53
CA GLY A 158 -10.88 -16.45 10.50
C GLY A 158 -11.99 -15.43 10.22
N ALA A 159 -12.68 -15.00 11.27
CA ALA A 159 -13.71 -13.98 11.18
C ALA A 159 -13.19 -12.60 10.73
N GLN A 160 -11.93 -12.28 11.00
CA GLN A 160 -11.31 -11.02 10.55
C GLN A 160 -10.98 -11.03 9.07
N VAL A 161 -10.55 -12.19 8.55
CA VAL A 161 -10.22 -12.35 7.13
C VAL A 161 -11.49 -12.58 6.32
N PHE A 162 -12.29 -13.57 6.67
CA PHE A 162 -13.41 -14.04 5.85
C PHE A 162 -14.77 -13.49 6.27
N GLY A 163 -14.84 -12.72 7.36
CA GLY A 163 -16.11 -12.28 7.93
C GLY A 163 -16.88 -13.40 8.62
N GLN A 164 -18.17 -13.18 8.87
CA GLN A 164 -19.08 -14.20 9.42
C GLN A 164 -19.69 -15.10 8.33
N ASP A 165 -19.44 -14.79 7.05
CA ASP A 165 -20.04 -15.47 5.89
C ASP A 165 -18.99 -16.35 5.19
N PRO A 166 -19.19 -17.68 5.03
CA PRO A 166 -18.17 -18.61 4.52
C PRO A 166 -17.69 -18.38 3.07
N SER A 167 -18.26 -17.41 2.34
CA SER A 167 -17.99 -17.15 0.92
C SER A 167 -16.97 -16.02 0.65
N GLY A 168 -16.39 -15.39 1.68
CA GLY A 168 -15.60 -14.17 1.54
C GLY A 168 -14.32 -14.33 0.71
N ALA A 169 -14.32 -13.80 -0.52
CA ALA A 169 -13.16 -13.76 -1.42
C ALA A 169 -12.44 -12.40 -1.44
N ASP A 170 -12.97 -11.37 -0.78
CA ASP A 170 -12.55 -9.97 -0.96
C ASP A 170 -11.88 -9.38 0.29
N ALA A 171 -10.99 -10.14 0.93
CA ALA A 171 -10.27 -9.69 2.11
C ALA A 171 -8.94 -9.05 1.73
N ILE A 172 -8.80 -7.74 1.95
CA ILE A 172 -7.52 -7.05 1.81
C ILE A 172 -6.62 -7.41 3.00
N GLY A 173 -5.49 -8.05 2.72
CA GLY A 173 -4.45 -8.40 3.68
C GLY A 173 -3.12 -7.78 3.28
N SER A 174 -2.28 -7.51 4.28
CA SER A 174 -0.87 -7.19 4.05
C SER A 174 0.01 -8.09 4.88
N MET A 175 1.15 -8.51 4.32
CA MET A 175 2.17 -9.20 5.10
C MET A 175 3.37 -8.28 5.33
N PRO A 176 3.43 -7.55 6.45
CA PRO A 176 4.68 -6.92 6.88
C PRO A 176 5.73 -7.95 7.33
N GLU A 177 6.95 -7.86 6.83
CA GLU A 177 8.11 -8.58 7.36
C GLU A 177 9.04 -7.62 8.13
N PRO A 178 9.89 -8.13 9.03
CA PRO A 178 10.94 -7.35 9.65
C PRO A 178 12.10 -7.16 8.65
N GLY A 179 12.03 -6.08 7.88
CA GLY A 179 13.20 -5.52 7.19
C GLY A 179 12.89 -5.00 5.79
N ASP A 180 12.64 -5.90 4.84
CA ASP A 180 13.01 -5.61 3.45
C ASP A 180 11.92 -5.89 2.40
N VAL A 181 10.83 -6.62 2.70
CA VAL A 181 9.75 -6.88 1.71
C VAL A 181 8.36 -6.61 2.31
N ARG A 182 7.53 -5.88 1.56
CA ARG A 182 6.10 -5.67 1.88
C ARG A 182 5.23 -6.18 0.74
N VAL A 183 4.27 -7.05 1.06
CA VAL A 183 3.28 -7.56 0.11
C VAL A 183 1.89 -7.10 0.53
N GLU A 184 1.14 -6.53 -0.41
CA GLU A 184 -0.25 -6.09 -0.23
C GLU A 184 -1.12 -6.73 -1.30
N GLY A 185 -2.29 -7.22 -0.93
CA GLY A 185 -3.29 -7.71 -1.88
C GLY A 185 -4.39 -8.54 -1.24
N LEU A 186 -5.04 -9.38 -2.05
CA LEU A 186 -6.22 -10.14 -1.63
C LEU A 186 -5.82 -11.53 -1.09
N LEU A 187 -6.53 -11.96 -0.06
CA LEU A 187 -6.38 -13.30 0.51
C LEU A 187 -7.37 -14.28 -0.14
N GLU A 188 -6.84 -15.30 -0.80
CA GLU A 188 -7.61 -16.39 -1.38
C GLU A 188 -7.44 -17.69 -0.58
N PRO A 189 -8.52 -18.35 -0.14
CA PRO A 189 -8.42 -19.66 0.50
C PRO A 189 -7.94 -20.71 -0.51
N LEU A 190 -7.03 -21.59 -0.07
CA LEU A 190 -6.65 -22.77 -0.84
C LEU A 190 -7.79 -23.79 -0.84
N SER A 191 -7.85 -24.62 -1.87
CA SER A 191 -8.73 -25.78 -1.88
C SER A 191 -8.40 -26.74 -0.74
N ARG A 192 -9.37 -27.58 -0.38
CA ARG A 192 -9.17 -28.59 0.67
C ARG A 192 -8.09 -29.58 0.27
N GLU A 193 -8.03 -29.93 -1.01
CA GLU A 193 -7.03 -30.83 -1.59
C GLU A 193 -5.62 -30.22 -1.51
N GLU A 194 -5.45 -28.94 -1.85
CA GLU A 194 -4.17 -28.25 -1.72
C GLU A 194 -3.73 -28.17 -0.25
N SER A 195 -4.65 -27.88 0.66
CA SER A 195 -4.36 -27.81 2.10
C SER A 195 -3.98 -29.17 2.70
N GLU A 196 -4.61 -30.26 2.23
CA GLU A 196 -4.32 -31.62 2.66
C GLU A 196 -2.90 -32.05 2.29
N LEU A 197 -2.36 -31.58 1.16
CA LEU A 197 -0.99 -31.90 0.74
C LEU A 197 0.04 -31.41 1.75
N TYR A 198 -0.05 -30.15 2.18
CA TYR A 198 0.84 -29.61 3.21
C TYR A 198 0.49 -30.17 4.60
N TRP A 199 -0.78 -30.41 4.91
CA TRP A 199 -1.18 -31.03 6.18
C TRP A 199 -0.46 -32.35 6.44
N ARG A 200 -0.32 -33.19 5.40
CA ARG A 200 0.35 -34.50 5.49
C ARG A 200 1.85 -34.42 5.75
N THR A 201 2.50 -33.29 5.46
CA THR A 201 3.94 -33.12 5.75
C THR A 201 4.21 -32.72 7.19
N ARG A 202 3.18 -32.25 7.91
CA ARG A 202 3.31 -31.82 9.31
C ARG A 202 3.58 -33.01 10.22
N GLU A 203 4.44 -32.78 11.21
CA GLU A 203 4.67 -33.75 12.28
C GLU A 203 3.36 -34.12 12.99
N ARG A 204 3.27 -35.37 13.44
CA ARG A 204 2.07 -35.91 14.09
C ARG A 204 1.64 -35.08 15.30
N GLY A 205 2.57 -34.64 16.15
CA GLY A 205 2.27 -33.77 17.30
C GLY A 205 1.67 -32.42 16.86
N SER A 206 2.15 -31.86 15.75
CA SER A 206 1.61 -30.65 15.13
C SER A 206 0.18 -30.84 14.60
N GLN A 207 -0.12 -32.01 14.05
CA GLN A 207 -1.46 -32.38 13.59
C GLN A 207 -2.43 -32.53 14.77
N ILE A 208 -2.00 -33.21 15.83
CA ILE A 208 -2.78 -33.39 17.08
C ILE A 208 -3.05 -32.05 17.74
N GLY A 209 -2.02 -31.20 17.90
CA GLY A 209 -2.17 -29.88 18.50
C GLY A 209 -3.14 -28.98 17.73
N ALA A 210 -3.18 -29.09 16.39
CA ALA A 210 -4.14 -28.35 15.57
C ALA A 210 -5.59 -28.84 15.74
N TRP A 211 -5.82 -30.13 16.04
CA TRP A 211 -7.14 -30.65 16.41
C TRP A 211 -7.56 -30.26 17.83
N ALA A 212 -6.61 -30.25 18.77
CA ALA A 212 -6.88 -29.96 20.18
C ALA A 212 -7.15 -28.46 20.41
N SER A 213 -6.47 -27.58 19.68
CA SER A 213 -6.50 -26.14 19.93
C SER A 213 -7.67 -25.43 19.24
N TRP A 214 -8.60 -24.92 20.05
CA TRP A 214 -9.57 -23.91 19.64
C TRP A 214 -8.90 -22.54 19.58
N GLN A 215 -8.09 -22.33 18.54
CA GLN A 215 -7.21 -21.18 18.48
C GLN A 215 -7.97 -19.85 18.59
N SER A 216 -7.40 -18.94 19.39
CA SER A 216 -7.94 -17.62 19.76
C SER A 216 -9.10 -17.62 20.77
N ARG A 217 -9.58 -18.79 21.23
CA ARG A 217 -10.52 -18.86 22.35
C ARG A 217 -9.83 -18.43 23.65
N VAL A 218 -10.50 -17.58 24.42
CA VAL A 218 -10.03 -17.17 25.75
C VAL A 218 -10.09 -18.36 26.70
N LEU A 219 -8.97 -18.66 27.37
CA LEU A 219 -8.86 -19.73 28.37
C LEU A 219 -8.95 -19.19 29.80
N TRP A 220 -8.46 -17.98 29.99
CA TRP A 220 -8.45 -17.25 31.25
C TRP A 220 -8.54 -15.75 30.99
N SER A 221 -9.19 -15.01 31.89
CA SER A 221 -9.27 -13.55 31.84
C SER A 221 -9.02 -12.96 33.23
N ALA A 222 -8.34 -11.82 33.26
CA ALA A 222 -8.12 -11.01 34.48
C ALA A 222 -9.34 -10.15 34.85
N GLU A 223 -10.48 -10.33 34.19
CA GLU A 223 -11.72 -9.64 34.55
C GLU A 223 -12.12 -9.99 36.00
N PRO A 224 -12.42 -9.00 36.86
CA PRO A 224 -12.69 -9.24 38.28
C PRO A 224 -13.77 -10.30 38.54
N SER A 225 -14.79 -10.34 37.68
CA SER A 225 -15.89 -11.32 37.74
C SER A 225 -15.46 -12.77 37.47
N GLN A 226 -14.38 -12.98 36.72
CA GLN A 226 -13.86 -14.31 36.38
C GLN A 226 -12.74 -14.76 37.33
N MET A 227 -12.02 -13.81 37.94
CA MET A 227 -10.99 -14.09 38.94
C MET A 227 -11.54 -14.80 40.19
N GLU A 228 -12.71 -14.38 40.71
CA GLU A 228 -13.35 -15.03 41.86
C GLU A 228 -13.72 -16.50 41.59
N ALA A 229 -14.09 -16.83 40.34
CA ALA A 229 -14.45 -18.19 39.93
C ALA A 229 -13.23 -19.10 39.75
N HIS A 230 -12.10 -18.55 39.28
CA HIS A 230 -10.85 -19.30 39.08
C HIS A 230 -10.07 -19.52 40.38
N GLN A 231 -10.10 -18.56 41.33
CA GLN A 231 -9.49 -18.72 42.65
C GLN A 231 -10.10 -19.86 43.47
N ARG A 232 -11.42 -20.11 43.34
CA ARG A 232 -12.13 -21.12 44.14
C ARG A 232 -11.89 -22.58 43.72
N ARG A 233 -11.39 -22.85 42.51
CA ARG A 233 -11.41 -24.21 41.92
C ARG A 233 -10.23 -25.11 42.25
N LYS A 234 -9.05 -24.60 42.62
CA LYS A 234 -7.87 -25.45 42.95
C LYS A 234 -7.50 -25.49 44.43
N SER A 235 -7.64 -24.38 45.17
CA SER A 235 -7.23 -24.31 46.58
C SER A 235 -8.28 -24.89 47.56
N VAL A 236 -9.57 -24.84 47.21
CA VAL A 236 -10.65 -25.17 48.16
C VAL A 236 -11.07 -26.64 48.14
N TRP A 237 -10.89 -27.38 47.03
CA TRP A 237 -11.36 -28.77 46.95
C TRP A 237 -10.58 -29.75 47.84
N LYS A 238 -9.39 -29.37 48.32
CA LYS A 238 -8.58 -30.16 49.26
C LYS A 238 -8.85 -29.86 50.73
N LEU A 239 -9.66 -28.85 51.05
CA LEU A 239 -10.00 -28.53 52.44
C LEU A 239 -11.24 -29.34 52.84
N GLN A 240 -11.01 -30.49 53.48
CA GLN A 240 -12.07 -31.11 54.28
C GLN A 240 -12.43 -30.14 55.42
N PRO A 241 -13.73 -29.92 55.70
CA PRO A 241 -14.11 -29.20 56.91
C PRO A 241 -13.60 -30.01 58.11
N ALA A 242 -12.77 -29.39 58.94
CA ALA A 242 -12.45 -29.95 60.25
C ALA A 242 -13.77 -30.11 61.01
N GLU A 243 -14.07 -31.32 61.46
CA GLU A 243 -15.26 -31.60 62.26
C GLU A 243 -15.30 -30.65 63.47
N GLY A 244 -16.32 -29.78 63.52
CA GLY A 244 -16.65 -28.99 64.70
C GLY A 244 -16.40 -27.47 64.67
N SER A 245 -16.03 -26.85 63.54
CA SER A 245 -15.85 -25.38 63.48
C SER A 245 -17.01 -24.65 62.78
N THR A 246 -17.76 -23.84 63.53
CA THR A 246 -18.80 -22.93 63.03
C THR A 246 -18.28 -21.50 62.89
N SER A 247 -17.21 -21.27 62.12
CA SER A 247 -16.91 -19.96 61.54
C SER A 247 -15.57 -19.99 60.80
N GLY A 248 -15.60 -19.68 59.50
CA GLY A 248 -14.42 -19.33 58.72
C GLY A 248 -13.69 -20.53 58.11
N VAL A 249 -13.70 -20.59 56.77
CA VAL A 249 -12.75 -21.42 56.02
C VAL A 249 -11.36 -20.86 56.33
N ASN A 250 -10.51 -21.65 57.01
CA ASN A 250 -9.15 -21.25 57.32
C ASN A 250 -8.34 -21.35 56.02
N ILE A 251 -8.06 -20.21 55.38
CA ILE A 251 -7.26 -20.13 54.16
C ILE A 251 -5.78 -20.18 54.60
N PRO A 252 -5.02 -21.23 54.27
CA PRO A 252 -3.60 -21.32 54.60
C PRO A 252 -2.80 -20.13 54.03
N ALA A 253 -1.78 -19.68 54.76
CA ALA A 253 -0.96 -18.52 54.41
C ALA A 253 0.01 -18.76 53.22
N ASP A 254 -0.02 -19.95 52.62
CA ASP A 254 0.88 -20.44 51.58
C ASP A 254 0.24 -20.49 50.18
N ILE A 255 -0.94 -19.88 49.97
CA ILE A 255 -1.48 -19.67 48.62
C ILE A 255 -0.63 -18.62 47.90
N ASP A 256 0.31 -19.11 47.09
CA ASP A 256 1.19 -18.32 46.24
C ASP A 256 0.40 -17.74 45.04
N GLU A 257 0.75 -16.55 44.55
CA GLU A 257 0.10 -15.90 43.40
C GLU A 257 0.19 -16.76 42.10
N THR A 258 1.00 -17.82 42.13
CA THR A 258 1.18 -18.84 41.10
C THR A 258 0.08 -19.93 41.06
N ASP A 259 -0.84 -19.97 42.04
CA ASP A 259 -1.96 -20.93 42.08
C ASP A 259 -3.14 -20.57 41.13
N ILE A 260 -3.01 -19.49 40.36
CA ILE A 260 -4.02 -19.09 39.36
C ILE A 260 -3.95 -20.04 38.16
N ASP A 261 -5.04 -20.76 37.92
CA ASP A 261 -5.18 -21.63 36.74
C ASP A 261 -5.29 -20.79 35.45
N ASP A 262 -4.17 -20.61 34.77
CA ASP A 262 -4.02 -19.89 33.49
C ASP A 262 -4.58 -20.65 32.27
N GLY A 263 -5.14 -21.84 32.50
CA GLY A 263 -5.69 -22.72 31.47
C GLY A 263 -4.67 -23.65 30.80
N ARG A 264 -3.40 -23.67 31.23
CA ARG A 264 -2.38 -24.57 30.68
C ARG A 264 -2.75 -26.04 30.84
N ALA A 265 -3.24 -26.43 32.01
CA ALA A 265 -3.67 -27.81 32.29
C ALA A 265 -4.84 -28.25 31.38
N LEU A 266 -5.75 -27.33 31.06
CA LEU A 266 -6.87 -27.57 30.15
C LEU A 266 -6.39 -27.84 28.72
N LEU A 267 -5.39 -27.07 28.23
CA LEU A 267 -4.78 -27.32 26.93
C LEU A 267 -4.11 -28.69 26.86
N GLU A 268 -3.38 -29.08 27.91
CA GLU A 268 -2.75 -30.40 28.00
C GLU A 268 -3.77 -31.53 28.02
N GLN A 269 -4.89 -31.32 28.70
CA GLN A 269 -6.00 -32.27 28.68
C GLN A 269 -6.57 -32.43 27.26
N TRP A 270 -6.83 -31.34 26.53
CA TRP A 270 -7.33 -31.42 25.15
C TRP A 270 -6.35 -32.13 24.21
N VAL A 271 -5.03 -31.91 24.40
CA VAL A 271 -4.01 -32.64 23.64
C VAL A 271 -4.10 -34.12 23.93
N LYS A 272 -4.11 -34.54 25.20
CA LYS A 272 -4.24 -35.96 25.60
C LYS A 272 -5.51 -36.62 25.07
N GLU A 273 -6.64 -35.89 25.09
CA GLU A 273 -7.90 -36.36 24.52
C GLU A 273 -7.78 -36.61 23.01
N MET A 274 -7.11 -35.72 22.27
CA MET A 274 -6.88 -35.91 20.83
C MET A 274 -5.83 -36.98 20.53
N GLU A 275 -4.78 -37.11 21.34
CA GLU A 275 -3.81 -38.22 21.25
C GLU A 275 -4.51 -39.57 21.36
N LYS A 276 -5.36 -39.72 22.38
CA LYS A 276 -6.18 -40.92 22.58
C LYS A 276 -7.16 -41.15 21.43
N LYS A 277 -7.83 -40.09 20.95
CA LYS A 277 -8.78 -40.17 19.84
C LYS A 277 -8.13 -40.67 18.54
N PHE A 278 -6.90 -40.25 18.28
CA PHE A 278 -6.15 -40.61 17.08
C PHE A 278 -5.13 -41.74 17.32
N GLU A 279 -5.21 -42.44 18.44
CA GLU A 279 -4.40 -43.63 18.70
C GLU A 279 -4.68 -44.70 17.63
N GLY A 280 -3.62 -45.30 17.07
CA GLY A 280 -3.74 -46.28 15.98
C GLY A 280 -4.17 -45.71 14.62
N VAL A 281 -4.53 -44.42 14.53
CA VAL A 281 -4.88 -43.77 13.25
C VAL A 281 -3.60 -43.42 12.49
N GLY A 282 -3.35 -44.09 11.37
CA GLY A 282 -2.15 -43.89 10.56
C GLY A 282 -2.02 -42.47 10.00
N GLN A 283 -3.09 -41.94 9.39
CA GLN A 283 -3.14 -40.57 8.86
C GLN A 283 -4.25 -39.77 9.55
N ILE A 284 -3.87 -38.74 10.30
CA ILE A 284 -4.82 -37.84 10.96
C ILE A 284 -5.45 -36.95 9.88
N PRO A 285 -6.79 -36.88 9.77
CA PRO A 285 -7.45 -36.09 8.74
C PRO A 285 -7.24 -34.59 8.97
N LEU A 286 -7.27 -33.80 7.90
CA LEU A 286 -7.28 -32.34 7.98
C LEU A 286 -8.55 -31.82 8.70
N PRO A 287 -8.42 -31.00 9.76
CA PRO A 287 -9.57 -30.36 10.41
C PRO A 287 -10.32 -29.43 9.46
N PRO A 288 -11.66 -29.33 9.57
CA PRO A 288 -12.48 -28.49 8.67
C PRO A 288 -12.19 -26.99 8.80
N PHE A 289 -11.59 -26.55 9.90
CA PHE A 289 -11.25 -25.15 10.19
C PHE A 289 -9.79 -24.80 9.90
N TRP A 290 -9.00 -25.74 9.40
CA TRP A 290 -7.58 -25.54 9.12
C TRP A 290 -7.33 -25.59 7.61
N GLY A 291 -6.48 -24.71 7.12
CA GLY A 291 -6.16 -24.66 5.69
C GLY A 291 -5.07 -23.66 5.34
N GLY A 292 -4.74 -23.61 4.05
CA GLY A 292 -3.88 -22.60 3.47
C GLY A 292 -4.68 -21.38 3.00
N VAL A 293 -4.05 -20.22 3.07
CA VAL A 293 -4.52 -19.00 2.41
C VAL A 293 -3.36 -18.41 1.63
N ARG A 294 -3.65 -17.96 0.41
CA ARG A 294 -2.72 -17.32 -0.51
C ARG A 294 -2.94 -15.82 -0.50
N LEU A 295 -1.90 -15.05 -0.29
CA LEU A 295 -1.87 -13.62 -0.58
C LEU A 295 -1.49 -13.41 -2.05
N VAL A 296 -2.48 -13.03 -2.85
CA VAL A 296 -2.29 -12.65 -4.26
C VAL A 296 -1.89 -11.17 -4.30
N PRO A 297 -0.70 -10.84 -4.85
CA PRO A 297 -0.16 -9.48 -4.76
C PRO A 297 -0.85 -8.50 -5.71
N GLU A 298 -1.37 -7.41 -5.16
CA GLU A 298 -1.69 -6.20 -5.92
C GLU A 298 -0.50 -5.24 -5.96
N SER A 299 0.29 -5.21 -4.87
CA SER A 299 1.56 -4.50 -4.87
C SER A 299 2.62 -5.19 -4.01
N VAL A 300 3.87 -5.08 -4.43
CA VAL A 300 5.03 -5.65 -3.74
C VAL A 300 6.12 -4.60 -3.68
N GLU A 301 6.61 -4.31 -2.48
CA GLU A 301 7.70 -3.37 -2.27
C GLU A 301 8.93 -4.12 -1.73
N PHE A 302 10.06 -3.92 -2.40
CA PHE A 302 11.38 -4.32 -1.95
C PHE A 302 12.10 -3.07 -1.44
N TRP A 303 12.47 -3.10 -0.17
CA TRP A 303 13.15 -2.04 0.54
C TRP A 303 14.54 -2.54 0.96
N GLN A 304 15.57 -1.71 0.82
CA GLN A 304 16.89 -2.04 1.31
C GLN A 304 17.51 -0.87 2.08
N GLY A 305 17.92 -1.19 3.31
CA GLY A 305 18.59 -0.27 4.22
C GLY A 305 19.92 0.27 3.68
N ARG A 306 20.20 1.58 3.88
CA ARG A 306 21.47 2.24 3.50
C ARG A 306 22.02 3.07 4.66
N ARG A 307 23.35 3.19 4.78
CA ARG A 307 24.04 3.99 5.83
C ARG A 307 23.55 5.45 5.87
N SER A 308 23.28 6.04 4.71
CA SER A 308 22.87 7.44 4.54
C SER A 308 21.40 7.71 4.89
N ARG A 309 20.60 6.67 5.20
CA ARG A 309 19.13 6.74 5.30
C ARG A 309 18.40 7.01 3.98
N LEU A 310 19.12 7.18 2.88
CA LEU A 310 18.55 7.18 1.54
C LEU A 310 18.38 5.72 1.11
N HIS A 311 17.29 5.12 1.56
CA HIS A 311 16.97 3.71 1.33
C HIS A 311 16.57 3.45 -0.12
N ASP A 312 16.99 2.30 -0.66
CA ASP A 312 16.56 1.88 -1.98
C ASP A 312 15.18 1.23 -1.87
N ARG A 313 14.24 1.64 -2.75
CA ARG A 313 12.85 1.17 -2.73
C ARG A 313 12.37 0.89 -4.14
N PHE A 314 11.98 -0.36 -4.40
CA PHE A 314 11.41 -0.79 -5.66
C PHE A 314 10.01 -1.33 -5.43
N ARG A 315 9.02 -0.74 -6.10
CA ARG A 315 7.62 -1.15 -5.97
C ARG A 315 7.10 -1.71 -7.28
N TYR A 316 6.59 -2.93 -7.22
CA TYR A 316 5.76 -3.55 -8.25
C TYR A 316 4.30 -3.25 -7.94
N ILE A 317 3.54 -2.90 -8.97
CA ILE A 317 2.10 -2.70 -8.90
C ILE A 317 1.49 -3.54 -10.01
N GLN A 318 0.48 -4.33 -9.66
CA GLN A 318 -0.28 -5.09 -10.63
C GLN A 318 -1.06 -4.12 -11.53
N ILE A 319 -0.81 -4.20 -12.83
CA ILE A 319 -1.58 -3.46 -13.83
C ILE A 319 -2.66 -4.41 -14.32
N ASP A 320 -3.91 -4.13 -13.97
CA ASP A 320 -5.03 -4.92 -14.44
C ASP A 320 -5.28 -4.63 -15.92
N MET A 321 -4.78 -5.49 -16.80
CA MET A 321 -4.98 -5.37 -18.25
C MET A 321 -6.44 -5.65 -18.65
N SER A 322 -7.31 -6.16 -17.76
CA SER A 322 -8.75 -6.24 -18.04
C SER A 322 -9.44 -4.87 -17.91
N SER A 323 -8.87 -3.98 -17.09
CA SER A 323 -9.19 -2.55 -17.07
C SER A 323 -8.56 -1.75 -18.22
N SER A 324 -7.75 -2.41 -19.07
CA SER A 324 -7.20 -1.84 -20.32
C SER A 324 -8.17 -1.96 -21.51
N THR A 325 -9.48 -1.80 -21.26
CA THR A 325 -10.17 -0.88 -22.17
C THR A 325 -9.41 0.42 -22.02
N PRO A 326 -8.96 1.14 -23.07
CA PRO A 326 -8.45 2.47 -22.84
C PRO A 326 -9.59 3.20 -22.15
N GLN A 327 -9.47 3.37 -20.83
CA GLN A 327 -10.22 4.34 -20.10
C GLN A 327 -9.72 5.59 -20.78
N LYS A 328 -10.48 6.07 -21.78
CA LYS A 328 -10.34 7.42 -22.32
C LYS A 328 -10.11 8.19 -21.06
N SER A 329 -8.91 8.76 -20.92
CA SER A 329 -8.69 9.74 -19.89
C SER A 329 -9.94 10.59 -19.99
N THR A 330 -10.78 10.59 -18.96
CA THR A 330 -11.78 11.64 -18.88
C THR A 330 -10.89 12.83 -18.57
N SER A 331 -10.27 13.34 -19.64
CA SER A 331 -9.53 14.57 -19.67
C SER A 331 -10.51 15.51 -19.03
N SER A 332 -10.21 15.87 -17.78
CA SER A 332 -11.00 16.85 -17.06
C SER A 332 -11.26 17.96 -18.09
N PRO A 333 -12.51 18.32 -18.40
CA PRO A 333 -12.81 19.26 -19.47
C PRO A 333 -12.39 20.68 -19.10
N TRP A 334 -11.42 20.85 -18.19
CA TRP A 334 -10.87 22.12 -17.73
C TRP A 334 -10.42 23.00 -18.89
N ILE A 335 -9.89 22.44 -19.99
CA ILE A 335 -9.54 23.20 -21.20
C ILE A 335 -10.80 23.82 -21.81
N LEU A 336 -11.86 23.03 -22.02
CA LEU A 336 -13.14 23.52 -22.56
C LEU A 336 -13.78 24.54 -21.63
N ILE A 337 -13.74 24.31 -20.31
CA ILE A 337 -14.30 25.21 -19.31
C ILE A 337 -13.49 26.53 -19.26
N ALA A 338 -12.16 26.48 -19.35
CA ALA A 338 -11.30 27.66 -19.40
C ALA A 338 -11.48 28.46 -20.69
N VAL A 339 -11.61 27.78 -21.84
CA VAL A 339 -11.92 28.42 -23.13
C VAL A 339 -13.28 29.10 -23.07
N ALA A 340 -14.31 28.42 -22.54
CA ALA A 340 -15.65 28.99 -22.39
C ALA A 340 -15.65 30.21 -21.47
N SER A 341 -14.96 30.14 -20.33
CA SER A 341 -14.74 31.28 -19.43
C SER A 341 -14.14 32.49 -20.18
N GLY A 342 -13.07 32.27 -20.96
CA GLY A 342 -12.44 33.33 -21.74
C GLY A 342 -13.37 33.93 -22.80
N ALA A 343 -14.19 33.11 -23.45
CA ALA A 343 -15.18 33.58 -24.42
C ALA A 343 -16.26 34.45 -23.75
N PHE A 344 -16.75 34.07 -22.56
CA PHE A 344 -17.67 34.90 -21.78
C PHE A 344 -17.02 36.22 -21.30
N ALA A 345 -15.70 36.23 -21.07
CA ALA A 345 -14.96 37.47 -20.81
C ALA A 345 -14.98 38.43 -22.00
N ALA A 346 -14.81 37.89 -23.22
CA ALA A 346 -14.91 38.68 -24.44
C ALA A 346 -16.33 39.20 -24.67
N LEU A 347 -17.36 38.36 -24.48
CA LEU A 347 -18.76 38.74 -24.59
C LEU A 347 -19.15 39.82 -23.58
N ASN A 348 -18.62 39.76 -22.36
CA ASN A 348 -18.79 40.82 -21.36
C ASN A 348 -18.28 42.17 -21.91
N GLY A 349 -17.09 42.19 -22.51
CA GLY A 349 -16.55 43.40 -23.16
C GLY A 349 -17.39 43.88 -24.34
N LEU A 350 -17.89 42.96 -25.17
CA LEU A 350 -18.78 43.27 -26.30
C LEU A 350 -20.08 43.95 -25.83
N PHE A 351 -20.78 43.35 -24.87
CA PHE A 351 -22.04 43.91 -24.36
C PHE A 351 -21.84 45.22 -23.60
N ALA A 352 -20.70 45.39 -22.92
CA ALA A 352 -20.34 46.68 -22.32
C ALA A 352 -20.23 47.76 -23.40
N LYS A 353 -19.53 47.49 -24.50
CA LYS A 353 -19.38 48.42 -25.63
C LYS A 353 -20.73 48.71 -26.30
N LEU A 354 -21.55 47.69 -26.55
CA LEU A 354 -22.92 47.86 -27.07
C LEU A 354 -23.88 48.57 -26.10
N THR A 355 -23.50 48.80 -24.85
CA THR A 355 -24.30 49.60 -23.91
C THR A 355 -23.98 51.09 -24.02
N THR A 356 -22.74 51.45 -24.36
CA THR A 356 -22.23 52.84 -24.34
C THR A 356 -22.00 53.47 -25.72
N ASP A 357 -21.97 52.68 -26.80
CA ASP A 357 -21.59 53.13 -28.13
C ASP A 357 -22.78 53.60 -28.99
N ASN A 358 -22.53 54.43 -30.00
CA ASN A 358 -23.53 54.91 -30.96
C ASN A 358 -24.00 53.79 -31.92
N HIS A 359 -23.27 52.69 -31.99
CA HIS A 359 -23.63 51.50 -32.77
C HIS A 359 -24.87 50.77 -32.24
N THR A 360 -25.28 51.02 -31.00
CA THR A 360 -26.48 50.41 -30.41
C THR A 360 -27.75 50.84 -31.13
N THR A 361 -27.80 52.08 -31.63
CA THR A 361 -28.94 52.59 -32.40
C THR A 361 -29.08 51.86 -33.73
N ALA A 362 -27.99 51.60 -34.44
CA ALA A 362 -27.99 50.82 -35.69
C ALA A 362 -28.38 49.35 -35.46
N PHE A 363 -27.92 48.77 -34.35
CA PHE A 363 -28.28 47.41 -33.94
C PHE A 363 -29.77 47.31 -33.54
N ALA A 364 -30.27 48.27 -32.77
CA ALA A 364 -31.68 48.36 -32.39
C ALA A 364 -32.60 48.53 -33.61
N GLN A 365 -32.19 49.34 -34.60
CA GLN A 365 -32.89 49.50 -35.88
C GLN A 365 -32.89 48.20 -36.69
N SER A 366 -31.78 47.45 -36.69
CA SER A 366 -31.70 46.15 -37.37
C SER A 366 -32.63 45.11 -36.72
N LEU A 367 -32.72 45.09 -35.39
CA LEU A 367 -33.69 44.27 -34.66
C LEU A 367 -35.14 44.71 -34.92
N ALA A 368 -35.40 46.02 -34.93
CA ALA A 368 -36.73 46.57 -35.22
C ALA A 368 -37.22 46.11 -36.59
N HIS A 369 -36.35 46.17 -37.62
CA HIS A 369 -36.65 45.69 -38.96
C HIS A 369 -36.86 44.16 -39.00
N LEU A 370 -36.09 43.38 -38.24
CA LEU A 370 -36.21 41.92 -38.18
C LEU A 370 -37.53 41.44 -37.54
N PHE A 371 -38.03 42.18 -36.54
CA PHE A 371 -39.25 41.84 -35.81
C PHE A 371 -40.48 42.66 -36.26
N GLY A 372 -40.34 43.51 -37.29
CA GLY A 372 -41.42 44.34 -37.81
C GLY A 372 -41.93 45.39 -36.82
N LEU A 373 -41.06 45.90 -35.95
CA LEU A 373 -41.38 46.91 -34.93
C LEU A 373 -40.97 48.30 -35.40
N ASP A 374 -41.71 49.32 -34.95
CA ASP A 374 -41.33 50.72 -35.19
C ASP A 374 -40.12 51.10 -34.32
N SER A 375 -39.13 51.71 -34.96
CA SER A 375 -37.95 52.23 -34.25
C SER A 375 -38.35 53.38 -33.34
N SER A 376 -38.29 53.17 -32.02
CA SER A 376 -38.60 54.18 -31.00
C SER A 376 -37.45 54.35 -30.00
N PRO A 377 -37.29 55.54 -29.38
CA PRO A 377 -36.31 55.74 -28.30
C PRO A 377 -36.50 54.77 -27.13
N PHE A 378 -37.74 54.31 -26.92
CA PHE A 378 -38.07 53.30 -25.91
C PHE A 378 -37.47 51.93 -26.26
N LEU A 379 -37.54 51.51 -27.53
CA LEU A 379 -36.92 50.27 -28.00
C LEU A 379 -35.39 50.30 -27.84
N GLU A 380 -34.76 51.44 -28.11
CA GLU A 380 -33.32 51.61 -27.90
C GLU A 380 -32.93 51.50 -26.41
N LEU A 381 -33.71 52.11 -25.51
CA LEU A 381 -33.51 51.99 -24.07
C LEU A 381 -33.67 50.54 -23.60
N LEU A 382 -34.63 49.81 -24.16
CA LEU A 382 -34.86 48.39 -23.86
C LEU A 382 -33.68 47.53 -24.34
N VAL A 383 -33.15 47.78 -25.54
CA VAL A 383 -31.97 47.09 -26.07
C VAL A 383 -30.73 47.37 -25.21
N ARG A 384 -30.50 48.62 -24.81
CA ARG A 384 -29.40 48.98 -23.89
C ARG A 384 -29.55 48.31 -22.53
N GLY A 385 -30.76 48.28 -21.97
CA GLY A 385 -31.06 47.56 -20.73
C GLY A 385 -30.80 46.06 -20.84
N ALA A 386 -31.16 45.45 -21.97
CA ALA A 386 -30.87 44.04 -22.25
C ALA A 386 -29.36 43.77 -22.38
N CYS A 387 -28.63 44.64 -23.09
CA CYS A 387 -27.16 44.55 -23.19
C CYS A 387 -26.49 44.68 -21.83
N LEU A 388 -26.95 45.59 -20.97
CA LEU A 388 -26.46 45.73 -19.59
C LEU A 388 -26.73 44.45 -18.77
N GLY A 389 -27.93 43.87 -18.88
CA GLY A 389 -28.26 42.61 -18.23
C GLY A 389 -27.37 41.45 -18.69
N LEU A 390 -27.12 41.35 -20.00
CA LEU A 390 -26.23 40.35 -20.59
C LEU A 390 -24.78 40.55 -20.19
N ASN A 391 -24.31 41.81 -20.04
CA ASN A 391 -22.99 42.11 -19.51
C ASN A 391 -22.80 41.56 -18.09
N VAL A 392 -23.72 41.87 -17.18
CA VAL A 392 -23.67 41.36 -15.79
C VAL A 392 -23.74 39.83 -15.77
N LEU A 393 -24.62 39.23 -16.56
CA LEU A 393 -24.75 37.77 -16.64
C LEU A 393 -23.47 37.10 -17.16
N CYS A 394 -22.85 37.64 -18.21
CA CYS A 394 -21.59 37.12 -18.75
C CYS A 394 -20.46 37.21 -17.72
N ASN A 395 -20.43 38.26 -16.89
CA ASN A 395 -19.44 38.40 -15.82
C ASN A 395 -19.59 37.31 -14.75
N VAL A 396 -20.83 37.04 -14.30
CA VAL A 396 -21.11 35.95 -13.34
C VAL A 396 -20.73 34.59 -13.90
N ILE A 397 -21.11 34.30 -15.15
CA ILE A 397 -20.79 33.03 -15.82
C ILE A 397 -19.28 32.86 -16.00
N MET A 398 -18.59 33.90 -16.44
CA MET A 398 -17.13 33.92 -16.59
C MET A 398 -16.45 33.54 -15.27
N TRP A 399 -16.80 34.21 -14.16
CA TRP A 399 -16.16 33.96 -12.86
C TRP A 399 -16.44 32.54 -12.33
N ALA A 400 -17.66 32.04 -12.52
CA ALA A 400 -18.04 30.68 -12.15
C ALA A 400 -17.27 29.62 -12.95
N LEU A 401 -17.18 29.79 -14.27
CA LEU A 401 -16.43 28.89 -15.15
C LEU A 401 -14.92 28.96 -14.88
N PHE A 402 -14.37 30.16 -14.66
CA PHE A 402 -12.95 30.32 -14.36
C PHE A 402 -12.56 29.61 -13.05
N THR A 403 -13.36 29.82 -11.99
CA THR A 403 -13.16 29.16 -10.70
C THR A 403 -13.23 27.64 -10.83
N ARG A 404 -14.20 27.14 -11.61
CA ARG A 404 -14.35 25.71 -11.89
C ARG A 404 -13.20 25.15 -12.76
N ALA A 405 -12.64 25.95 -13.66
CA ALA A 405 -11.48 25.54 -14.45
C ALA A 405 -10.21 25.47 -13.58
N LEU A 406 -10.04 26.38 -12.61
CA LEU A 406 -8.92 26.38 -11.69
C LEU A 406 -8.91 25.15 -10.77
N THR A 407 -10.08 24.72 -10.31
CA THR A 407 -10.20 23.52 -9.46
C THR A 407 -10.06 22.21 -10.26
N ALA A 408 -10.43 22.22 -11.53
CA ALA A 408 -10.39 21.05 -12.40
C ALA A 408 -9.08 20.92 -13.21
N GLY A 409 -8.28 21.99 -13.28
CA GLY A 409 -7.07 22.09 -14.08
C GLY A 409 -5.82 21.56 -13.35
N PRO A 410 -4.82 21.07 -14.09
CA PRO A 410 -3.59 20.53 -13.51
C PRO A 410 -2.65 21.60 -12.94
N SER A 411 -2.84 22.86 -13.34
CA SER A 411 -2.02 24.01 -12.93
C SER A 411 -2.81 25.30 -13.13
N THR A 412 -2.79 26.18 -12.13
CA THR A 412 -3.36 27.53 -12.19
C THR A 412 -2.80 28.32 -13.38
N THR A 413 -1.52 28.12 -13.70
CA THR A 413 -0.84 28.78 -14.82
C THR A 413 -1.45 28.37 -16.16
N LYS A 414 -1.63 27.06 -16.39
CA LYS A 414 -2.22 26.52 -17.62
C LYS A 414 -3.66 27.00 -17.83
N VAL A 415 -4.46 27.01 -16.77
CA VAL A 415 -5.86 27.50 -16.81
C VAL A 415 -5.90 29.00 -17.13
N SER A 416 -5.11 29.81 -16.44
CA SER A 416 -5.10 31.27 -16.62
C SER A 416 -4.64 31.69 -18.02
N ILE A 417 -3.61 31.01 -18.55
CA ILE A 417 -3.11 31.22 -19.90
C ILE A 417 -4.18 30.87 -20.95
N THR A 418 -4.82 29.70 -20.82
CA THR A 418 -5.86 29.24 -21.75
C THR A 418 -7.06 30.18 -21.76
N ASN A 419 -7.52 30.60 -20.57
CA ASN A 419 -8.60 31.56 -20.42
C ASN A 419 -8.26 32.91 -21.07
N THR A 420 -7.05 33.43 -20.82
CA THR A 420 -6.59 34.70 -21.37
C THR A 420 -6.48 34.65 -22.89
N ALA A 421 -5.90 33.59 -23.45
CA ALA A 421 -5.79 33.39 -24.89
C ALA A 421 -7.18 33.33 -25.56
N SER A 422 -8.12 32.57 -24.98
CA SER A 422 -9.51 32.51 -25.46
C SER A 422 -10.19 33.88 -25.45
N ASN A 423 -10.04 34.65 -24.36
CA ASN A 423 -10.58 36.00 -24.27
C ASN A 423 -10.03 36.92 -25.37
N PHE A 424 -8.71 36.98 -25.54
CA PHE A 424 -8.09 37.82 -26.56
C PHE A 424 -8.53 37.46 -27.98
N LEU A 425 -8.52 36.18 -28.33
CA LEU A 425 -8.91 35.71 -29.66
C LEU A 425 -10.40 35.97 -29.94
N THR A 426 -11.26 35.65 -28.97
CA THR A 426 -12.70 35.86 -29.09
C THR A 426 -13.03 37.34 -29.18
N THR A 427 -12.36 38.19 -28.39
CA THR A 427 -12.55 39.65 -28.44
C THR A 427 -12.22 40.21 -29.81
N ALA A 428 -11.11 39.80 -30.42
CA ALA A 428 -10.75 40.28 -31.76
C ALA A 428 -11.68 39.76 -32.84
N PHE A 429 -12.10 38.50 -32.75
CA PHE A 429 -13.09 37.93 -33.68
C PHE A 429 -14.43 38.66 -33.60
N LEU A 430 -14.94 38.91 -32.39
CA LEU A 430 -16.16 39.69 -32.18
C LEU A 430 -15.98 41.14 -32.63
N GLY A 431 -14.81 41.74 -32.41
CA GLY A 431 -14.46 43.08 -32.90
C GLY A 431 -14.57 43.20 -34.42
N MET A 432 -13.98 42.24 -35.15
CA MET A 432 -14.05 42.18 -36.61
C MET A 432 -15.48 41.96 -37.13
N ILE A 433 -16.26 41.08 -36.50
CA ILE A 433 -17.59 40.74 -37.01
C ILE A 433 -18.62 41.82 -36.66
N VAL A 434 -18.67 42.23 -35.39
CA VAL A 434 -19.73 43.09 -34.87
C VAL A 434 -19.44 44.55 -35.16
N PHE A 435 -18.18 44.98 -35.05
CA PHE A 435 -17.80 46.38 -35.25
C PHE A 435 -17.05 46.64 -36.56
N GLN A 436 -16.80 45.61 -37.37
CA GLN A 436 -16.04 45.70 -38.64
C GLN A 436 -14.65 46.33 -38.44
N GLU A 437 -14.05 46.11 -37.27
CA GLU A 437 -12.73 46.63 -36.92
C GLU A 437 -11.62 45.88 -37.69
N ALA A 438 -10.75 46.62 -38.38
CA ALA A 438 -9.61 46.02 -39.08
C ALA A 438 -8.48 45.70 -38.11
N VAL A 439 -8.07 44.43 -38.06
CA VAL A 439 -6.99 43.96 -37.19
C VAL A 439 -5.66 43.98 -37.95
N GLY A 440 -4.75 44.88 -37.56
CA GLY A 440 -3.47 45.10 -38.25
C GLY A 440 -2.45 43.96 -38.09
N GLY A 441 -1.41 43.93 -38.93
CA GLY A 441 -0.40 42.86 -38.94
C GLY A 441 0.37 42.67 -37.62
N LEU A 442 0.60 43.75 -36.85
CA LEU A 442 1.24 43.66 -35.53
C LEU A 442 0.39 42.87 -34.52
N TRP A 443 -0.94 42.88 -34.68
CA TRP A 443 -1.83 42.15 -33.80
C TRP A 443 -1.69 40.64 -33.99
N TRP A 444 -1.59 40.18 -35.24
CA TRP A 444 -1.34 38.77 -35.57
C TRP A 444 0.00 38.26 -35.04
N LEU A 445 1.03 39.12 -35.08
CA LEU A 445 2.32 38.83 -34.46
C LEU A 445 2.19 38.64 -32.94
N GLY A 446 1.45 39.53 -32.26
CA GLY A 446 1.16 39.39 -30.83
C GLY A 446 0.40 38.11 -30.48
N ALA A 447 -0.62 37.76 -31.28
CA ALA A 447 -1.39 36.53 -31.12
C ALA A 447 -0.52 35.27 -31.30
N ALA A 448 0.37 35.27 -32.30
CA ALA A 448 1.32 34.18 -32.54
C ALA A 448 2.32 34.04 -31.38
N MET A 449 2.84 35.16 -30.84
CA MET A 449 3.74 35.14 -29.69
C MET A 449 3.06 34.62 -28.41
N MET A 450 1.80 34.99 -28.16
CA MET A 450 1.03 34.43 -27.05
C MET A 450 0.81 32.92 -27.22
N GLY A 451 0.44 32.46 -28.42
CA GLY A 451 0.29 31.03 -28.72
C GLY A 451 1.59 30.24 -28.47
N ALA A 452 2.73 30.78 -28.93
CA ALA A 452 4.04 30.18 -28.68
C ALA A 452 4.40 30.14 -27.18
N GLY A 453 4.09 31.19 -26.42
CA GLY A 453 4.26 31.23 -24.97
C GLY A 453 3.43 30.17 -24.24
N CYS A 454 2.19 29.93 -24.68
CA CYS A 454 1.32 28.87 -24.13
C CYS A 454 1.95 27.48 -24.31
N ILE A 455 2.50 27.22 -25.50
CA ILE A 455 3.14 25.93 -25.85
C ILE A 455 4.42 25.75 -25.03
N LEU A 456 5.26 26.79 -24.94
CA LEU A 456 6.55 26.72 -24.26
C LEU A 456 6.41 26.50 -22.75
N VAL A 457 5.43 27.15 -22.10
CA VAL A 457 5.10 26.88 -20.69
C VAL A 457 4.52 25.49 -20.51
N GLY A 458 3.68 25.03 -21.45
CA GLY A 458 3.13 23.67 -21.45
C GLY A 458 4.20 22.58 -21.51
N MET A 459 5.27 22.80 -22.29
CA MET A 459 6.39 21.86 -22.42
C MET A 459 7.30 21.82 -21.19
N ARG A 460 7.49 22.94 -20.48
CA ARG A 460 8.39 23.02 -19.31
C ARG A 460 7.87 22.29 -18.06
N GLU A 461 6.55 22.16 -17.93
CA GLU A 461 5.92 21.44 -16.81
C GLU A 461 5.72 19.94 -17.08
N GLY A 462 6.10 19.44 -18.26
CA GLY A 462 6.01 18.02 -18.65
C GLY A 462 7.34 17.25 -18.61
N ALA A 463 8.43 17.94 -18.24
CA ALA A 463 9.73 17.38 -17.90
C ALA A 463 9.95 17.52 -16.39
#